data_AF-A0A4S4BSL2-F1
#
_entry.id   AF-A0A4S4BSL2-F1
#
_cell.length_a   1.000
_cell.length_b   1.000
_cell.length_c   1.000
_cell.angle_alpha   90.00
_cell.angle_beta   90.00
_cell.angle_gamma   90.00
#
_symmetry.space_group_name_H-M   'P 1'
#
loop_
_entity.id
_entity.type
_entity.pdbx_description
1 polymer ?
#
loop_
_entity_poly.entity_id
_entity_poly.type
_entity_poly.pdbx_seq_one_letter_code
_entity_poly.pdbx_strand_id
1 'polypeptide(L)'
;MRDGIRQRLIAEIPSIGGRVLESHEDGLTADKPYLVLIQGEEGISSDWTGVNRFYEVWPYEAETAGFAAIDELAQAIVQSLEGNALTDASTGEVFTCNYAGTIGSDLADEERQALTRGLRFTVSAIEAAERAETVPRDAWTEALILWTKSLLGAAWSVYGERWPPGYLAPAVLWRIVGLETSDGNAASVNVRKQLTGHVLGRTPNEQTEAIVRLAEELKRSGKIELDSEQKRFITVRECAAMVDADALRFGQLAVTLSRRSVRSEEGSEEEAPLMREIHYRSAAYGGG
;
A
#
# COMPACT_ATOMS: atom_id res chain seq x y z
N MET A 1 -0.62 -15.06 14.47
CA MET A 1 -1.73 -14.14 14.14
C MET A 1 -3.07 -14.52 14.76
N ARG A 2 -3.50 -15.79 14.70
CA ARG A 2 -4.82 -16.25 15.21
C ARG A 2 -5.11 -15.77 16.63
N ASP A 3 -4.14 -15.92 17.54
CA ASP A 3 -4.29 -15.50 18.93
C ASP A 3 -4.42 -13.99 19.08
N GLY A 4 -3.65 -13.21 18.29
CA GLY A 4 -3.80 -11.75 18.26
C GLY A 4 -5.21 -11.31 17.83
N ILE A 5 -5.79 -11.96 16.80
CA ILE A 5 -7.17 -11.68 16.35
C ILE A 5 -8.18 -12.04 17.45
N ARG A 6 -8.05 -13.24 18.02
CA ARG A 6 -8.91 -13.72 19.11
C ARG A 6 -8.93 -12.72 20.29
N GLN A 7 -7.75 -12.33 20.77
CA GLN A 7 -7.64 -11.41 21.91
C GLN A 7 -8.23 -10.04 21.62
N ARG A 8 -8.04 -9.51 20.40
CA ARG A 8 -8.67 -8.26 19.99
C ARG A 8 -10.19 -8.34 20.03
N LEU A 9 -10.77 -9.40 19.45
CA LEU A 9 -12.23 -9.59 19.44
C LEU A 9 -12.81 -9.73 20.85
N ILE A 10 -12.13 -10.46 21.74
CA ILE A 10 -12.53 -10.60 23.14
C ILE A 10 -12.52 -9.24 23.87
N ALA A 11 -11.50 -8.42 23.62
CA ALA A 11 -11.34 -7.13 24.29
C ALA A 11 -12.35 -6.08 23.82
N GLU A 12 -12.65 -6.02 22.52
CA GLU A 12 -13.47 -4.96 21.93
C GLU A 12 -14.97 -5.29 21.84
N ILE A 13 -15.36 -6.56 21.99
CA ILE A 13 -16.76 -7.00 21.87
C ILE A 13 -17.23 -7.66 23.18
N PRO A 14 -17.63 -6.89 24.20
CA PRO A 14 -18.03 -7.46 25.49
C PRO A 14 -19.29 -8.34 25.41
N SER A 15 -20.18 -8.11 24.44
CA SER A 15 -21.44 -8.85 24.29
C SER A 15 -21.26 -10.35 24.03
N ILE A 16 -20.12 -10.75 23.46
CA ILE A 16 -19.81 -12.17 23.24
C ILE A 16 -19.27 -12.87 24.50
N GLY A 17 -19.09 -12.15 25.61
CA GLY A 17 -18.66 -12.74 26.89
C GLY A 17 -17.30 -13.45 26.84
N GLY A 18 -16.41 -13.02 25.93
CA GLY A 18 -15.11 -13.65 25.67
C GLY A 18 -15.16 -14.95 24.85
N ARG A 19 -16.32 -15.31 24.27
CA ARG A 19 -16.52 -16.57 23.54
C ARG A 19 -16.10 -16.43 22.08
N VAL A 20 -14.82 -16.70 21.81
CA VAL A 20 -14.26 -16.84 20.45
C VAL A 20 -13.72 -18.26 20.28
N LEU A 21 -14.51 -19.08 19.61
CA LEU A 21 -14.28 -20.51 19.41
C LEU A 21 -13.47 -20.78 18.14
N GLU A 22 -12.76 -21.91 18.12
CA GLU A 22 -12.20 -22.51 16.91
C GLU A 22 -13.19 -23.46 16.23
N SER A 23 -12.93 -23.80 14.97
CA SER A 23 -13.79 -24.69 14.18
C SER A 23 -14.02 -26.07 14.80
N HIS A 24 -13.09 -26.54 15.64
CA HIS A 24 -13.16 -27.85 16.28
C HIS A 24 -13.81 -27.80 17.68
N GLU A 25 -14.08 -26.62 18.22
CA GLU A 25 -14.70 -26.46 19.53
C GLU A 25 -16.23 -26.63 19.44
N ASP A 26 -16.82 -27.12 20.52
CA ASP A 26 -18.27 -27.29 20.59
C ASP A 26 -18.97 -25.94 20.73
N GLY A 27 -19.65 -25.51 19.66
CA GLY A 27 -20.52 -24.35 19.70
C GLY A 27 -22.01 -24.69 19.69
N LEU A 28 -22.39 -25.97 19.73
CA LEU A 28 -23.79 -26.38 19.86
C LEU A 28 -24.33 -26.05 21.25
N THR A 29 -23.49 -26.25 22.27
CA THR A 29 -23.83 -26.00 23.68
C THR A 29 -23.38 -24.63 24.18
N ALA A 30 -22.69 -23.85 23.35
CA ALA A 30 -22.20 -22.53 23.72
C ALA A 30 -23.34 -21.52 23.87
N ASP A 31 -23.27 -20.73 24.94
CA ASP A 31 -24.13 -19.57 25.15
C ASP A 31 -23.93 -18.54 24.04
N LYS A 32 -25.03 -17.99 23.53
CA LYS A 32 -25.03 -16.99 22.45
C LYS A 32 -25.07 -15.56 23.02
N PRO A 33 -24.47 -14.56 22.35
CA PRO A 33 -23.69 -14.69 21.12
C PRO A 33 -22.25 -15.18 21.37
N TYR A 34 -21.68 -15.83 20.37
CA TYR A 34 -20.27 -16.22 20.29
C TYR A 34 -19.75 -16.05 18.87
N LEU A 35 -18.43 -16.06 18.70
CA LEU A 35 -17.77 -16.01 17.39
C LEU A 35 -17.05 -17.33 17.12
N VAL A 36 -17.00 -17.74 15.86
CA VAL A 36 -16.09 -18.81 15.40
C VAL A 36 -15.02 -18.19 14.51
N LEU A 37 -13.76 -18.43 14.85
CA LEU A 37 -12.59 -17.98 14.10
C LEU A 37 -12.01 -19.15 13.30
N ILE A 38 -11.95 -18.99 11.98
CA ILE A 38 -11.43 -20.00 11.06
C ILE A 38 -10.28 -19.39 10.27
N GLN A 39 -9.19 -20.14 10.11
CA GLN A 39 -8.14 -19.78 9.16
C GLN A 39 -8.52 -20.35 7.79
N GLY A 40 -8.71 -19.48 6.81
CA GLY A 40 -8.95 -19.87 5.43
C GLY A 40 -7.65 -20.29 4.72
N GLU A 41 -7.77 -20.62 3.43
CA GLU A 41 -6.62 -20.92 2.59
C GLU A 41 -5.66 -19.72 2.51
N GLU A 42 -4.36 -19.96 2.31
CA GLU A 42 -3.41 -18.87 2.07
C GLU A 42 -3.62 -18.32 0.65
N GLY A 43 -3.70 -16.99 0.54
CA GLY A 43 -3.78 -16.31 -0.74
C GLY A 43 -2.41 -16.10 -1.38
N ILE A 44 -2.42 -15.57 -2.60
CA ILE A 44 -1.18 -15.16 -3.29
C ILE A 44 -0.50 -14.05 -2.46
N SER A 45 0.71 -14.33 -1.99
CA SER A 45 1.59 -13.34 -1.37
C SER A 45 2.24 -12.48 -2.44
N SER A 46 2.57 -11.24 -2.09
CA SER A 46 3.41 -10.41 -2.93
C SER A 46 4.46 -9.72 -2.08
N ASP A 47 5.66 -9.51 -2.62
CA ASP A 47 6.79 -9.00 -1.85
C ASP A 47 6.55 -7.61 -1.22
N TRP A 48 5.53 -6.88 -1.70
CA TRP A 48 5.22 -5.52 -1.25
C TRP A 48 3.99 -5.43 -0.32
N THR A 49 3.08 -6.41 -0.33
CA THR A 49 1.97 -6.55 0.63
C THR A 49 2.25 -7.57 1.73
N GLY A 50 3.26 -8.42 1.55
CA GLY A 50 3.54 -9.57 2.42
C GLY A 50 2.68 -10.79 2.10
N VAL A 51 2.69 -11.74 3.03
CA VAL A 51 1.85 -12.95 2.97
C VAL A 51 0.41 -12.55 3.23
N ASN A 52 -0.49 -12.89 2.30
CA ASN A 52 -1.92 -12.69 2.46
C ASN A 52 -2.54 -13.98 3.00
N ARG A 53 -2.77 -14.04 4.31
CA ARG A 53 -3.56 -15.13 4.91
C ARG A 53 -5.02 -14.70 4.99
N PHE A 54 -5.95 -15.61 4.72
CA PHE A 54 -7.36 -15.34 4.97
C PHE A 54 -7.76 -15.84 6.36
N TYR A 55 -8.51 -15.02 7.08
CA TYR A 55 -9.22 -15.43 8.28
C TYR A 55 -10.69 -15.14 8.10
N GLU A 56 -11.52 -16.00 8.67
CA GLU A 56 -12.96 -15.90 8.63
C GLU A 56 -13.48 -15.80 10.05
N VAL A 57 -14.38 -14.84 10.28
CA VAL A 57 -15.05 -14.65 11.55
C VAL A 57 -16.54 -14.83 11.34
N TRP A 58 -17.11 -15.77 12.06
CA TRP A 58 -18.52 -16.14 11.96
C TRP A 58 -19.23 -15.81 13.28
N PRO A 59 -19.94 -14.67 13.40
CA PRO A 59 -20.84 -14.42 14.51
C PRO A 59 -22.00 -15.41 14.52
N TYR A 60 -22.33 -15.95 15.68
CA TYR A 60 -23.51 -16.76 15.92
C TYR A 60 -24.36 -16.08 16.99
N GLU A 61 -25.64 -15.88 16.68
CA GLU A 61 -26.63 -15.30 17.59
C GLU A 61 -27.92 -16.14 17.58
N ALA A 62 -28.68 -16.09 18.66
CA ALA A 62 -29.94 -16.80 18.78
C ALA A 62 -30.94 -16.36 17.69
N GLU A 63 -31.70 -17.32 17.15
CA GLU A 63 -32.73 -17.05 16.12
C GLU A 63 -33.74 -15.98 16.54
N THR A 64 -34.05 -15.91 17.83
CA THR A 64 -35.00 -14.95 18.40
C THR A 64 -34.50 -13.50 18.37
N ALA A 65 -33.18 -13.26 18.24
CA ALA A 65 -32.61 -11.92 18.14
C ALA A 65 -32.74 -11.32 16.74
N GLY A 66 -32.85 -12.17 15.71
CA GLY A 66 -32.95 -11.76 14.31
C GLY A 66 -31.64 -11.24 13.69
N PHE A 67 -31.65 -10.99 12.38
CA PHE A 67 -30.45 -10.57 11.65
C PHE A 67 -29.93 -9.17 12.00
N ALA A 68 -30.74 -8.31 12.63
CA ALA A 68 -30.25 -7.02 13.13
C ALA A 68 -29.13 -7.20 14.16
N ALA A 69 -29.22 -8.21 15.04
CA ALA A 69 -28.16 -8.52 15.99
C ALA A 69 -26.89 -9.06 15.29
N ILE A 70 -27.04 -9.78 14.17
CA ILE A 70 -25.92 -10.20 13.34
C ILE A 70 -25.26 -9.00 12.66
N ASP A 71 -26.03 -8.03 12.17
CA ASP A 71 -25.50 -6.80 11.59
C ASP A 71 -24.68 -6.00 12.63
N GLU A 72 -25.18 -5.88 13.86
CA GLU A 72 -24.48 -5.24 14.97
C GLU A 72 -23.16 -5.95 15.32
N LEU A 73 -23.19 -7.29 15.44
CA LEU A 73 -21.98 -8.08 15.68
C LEU A 73 -20.99 -7.95 14.52
N ALA A 74 -21.46 -8.01 13.27
CA ALA A 74 -20.60 -7.89 12.11
C ALA A 74 -19.92 -6.51 12.05
N GLN A 75 -20.66 -5.44 12.34
CA GLN A 75 -20.11 -4.11 12.43
C GLN A 75 -19.05 -4.01 13.53
N ALA A 76 -19.31 -4.57 14.72
CA ALA A 76 -18.35 -4.57 15.83
C ALA A 76 -17.07 -5.35 15.48
N ILE A 77 -17.18 -6.51 14.81
CA ILE A 77 -16.05 -7.31 14.34
C ILE A 77 -15.21 -6.51 13.34
N VAL A 78 -15.84 -5.92 12.33
CA VAL A 78 -15.14 -5.11 11.32
C VAL A 78 -14.43 -3.94 11.98
N GLN A 79 -15.10 -3.17 12.85
CA GLN A 79 -14.48 -2.05 13.56
C GLN A 79 -13.31 -2.45 14.45
N SER A 80 -13.36 -3.65 15.05
CA SER A 80 -12.30 -4.15 15.93
C SER A 80 -11.03 -4.54 15.17
N LEU A 81 -11.18 -5.02 13.93
CA LEU A 81 -10.08 -5.62 13.15
C LEU A 81 -9.58 -4.73 12.01
N GLU A 82 -10.45 -4.00 11.32
CA GLU A 82 -10.15 -3.25 10.11
C GLU A 82 -9.06 -2.19 10.32
N GLY A 83 -7.98 -2.27 9.55
CA GLY A 83 -6.94 -1.23 9.48
C GLY A 83 -6.13 -1.03 10.77
N ASN A 84 -6.40 -1.83 11.81
CA ASN A 84 -5.71 -1.74 13.09
C ASN A 84 -4.46 -2.63 13.08
N ALA A 85 -3.35 -2.11 13.59
CA ALA A 85 -2.18 -2.94 13.88
C ALA A 85 -2.48 -3.87 15.08
N LEU A 86 -2.33 -5.17 14.87
CA LEU A 86 -2.45 -6.19 15.89
C LEU A 86 -1.09 -6.80 16.18
N THR A 87 -0.93 -7.30 17.40
CA THR A 87 0.27 -8.04 17.81
C THR A 87 -0.16 -9.39 18.32
N ASP A 88 0.44 -10.45 17.80
CA ASP A 88 0.30 -11.77 18.39
C ASP A 88 1.19 -11.84 19.63
N ALA A 89 0.60 -11.95 20.82
CA ALA A 89 1.34 -12.00 22.07
C ALA A 89 2.24 -13.25 22.19
N SER A 90 1.92 -14.33 21.47
CA SER A 90 2.68 -15.58 21.51
C SER A 90 3.94 -15.53 20.66
N THR A 91 3.89 -14.88 19.50
CA THR A 91 5.01 -14.81 18.55
C THR A 91 5.69 -13.44 18.48
N GLY A 92 5.06 -12.38 18.99
CA GLY A 92 5.49 -10.99 18.84
C GLY A 92 5.23 -10.41 17.44
N GLU A 93 4.60 -11.17 16.55
CA GLU A 93 4.36 -10.77 15.16
C GLU A 93 3.33 -9.63 15.09
N VAL A 94 3.67 -8.57 14.35
CA VAL A 94 2.78 -7.42 14.09
C VAL A 94 2.17 -7.55 12.71
N PHE A 95 0.84 -7.46 12.63
CA PHE A 95 0.08 -7.65 11.39
C PHE A 95 -1.14 -6.73 11.35
N THR A 96 -1.72 -6.55 10.16
CA THR A 96 -2.95 -5.75 9.97
C THR A 96 -4.02 -6.61 9.31
N CYS A 97 -5.26 -6.49 9.79
CA CYS A 97 -6.42 -7.12 9.18
C CYS A 97 -7.17 -6.13 8.29
N ASN A 98 -7.58 -6.56 7.10
CA ASN A 98 -8.44 -5.80 6.19
C ASN A 98 -9.61 -6.65 5.76
N TYR A 99 -10.81 -6.10 5.80
CA TYR A 99 -12.08 -6.73 5.54
C TYR A 99 -12.24 -6.91 4.04
N ALA A 100 -12.40 -8.16 3.63
CA ALA A 100 -12.49 -8.59 2.24
C ALA A 100 -13.93 -8.91 1.81
N GLY A 101 -14.92 -8.53 2.62
CA GLY A 101 -16.34 -8.77 2.36
C GLY A 101 -16.93 -9.97 3.11
N THR A 102 -18.19 -10.24 2.82
CA THR A 102 -18.94 -11.36 3.41
C THR A 102 -18.71 -12.66 2.65
N ILE A 103 -18.88 -13.78 3.35
CA ILE A 103 -18.82 -15.13 2.78
C ILE A 103 -20.26 -15.65 2.72
N GLY A 104 -20.75 -15.85 1.50
CA GLY A 104 -22.11 -16.32 1.28
C GLY A 104 -23.17 -15.31 1.72
N SER A 105 -24.39 -15.82 1.90
CA SER A 105 -25.54 -15.07 2.42
C SER A 105 -25.68 -15.29 3.92
N ASP A 106 -26.64 -14.58 4.51
CA ASP A 106 -27.19 -14.90 5.82
C ASP A 106 -27.71 -16.35 5.87
N LEU A 107 -27.42 -17.04 6.97
CA LEU A 107 -27.78 -18.43 7.18
C LEU A 107 -28.42 -18.62 8.56
N ALA A 108 -29.45 -19.46 8.61
CA ALA A 108 -29.87 -20.12 9.84
C ALA A 108 -29.13 -21.46 9.91
N ASP A 109 -28.28 -21.62 10.91
CA ASP A 109 -27.63 -22.88 11.24
C ASP A 109 -28.55 -23.67 12.16
N GLU A 110 -29.31 -24.60 11.58
CA GLU A 110 -30.30 -25.42 12.29
C GLU A 110 -29.66 -26.30 13.38
N GLU A 111 -28.41 -26.74 13.17
CA GLU A 111 -27.69 -27.58 14.13
C GLU A 111 -27.35 -26.78 15.38
N ARG A 112 -26.86 -25.56 15.18
CA ARG A 112 -26.50 -24.63 16.26
C ARG A 112 -27.69 -23.82 16.78
N GLN A 113 -28.86 -23.91 16.13
CA GLN A 113 -30.06 -23.11 16.40
C GLN A 113 -29.72 -21.61 16.48
N ALA A 114 -29.02 -21.12 15.46
CA ALA A 114 -28.50 -19.75 15.41
C ALA A 114 -28.58 -19.14 14.02
N LEU A 115 -28.55 -17.82 13.99
CA LEU A 115 -28.28 -17.05 12.78
C LEU A 115 -26.77 -16.78 12.67
N THR A 116 -26.26 -16.75 11.45
CA THR A 116 -24.84 -16.45 11.18
C THR A 116 -24.62 -15.81 9.82
N ARG A 117 -23.48 -15.16 9.66
CA ARG A 117 -22.94 -14.59 8.42
C ARG A 117 -21.42 -14.69 8.46
N GLY A 118 -20.79 -15.23 7.42
CA GLY A 118 -19.33 -15.27 7.36
C GLY A 118 -18.73 -13.91 6.99
N LEU A 119 -17.68 -13.50 7.70
CA LEU A 119 -16.90 -12.29 7.38
C LEU A 119 -15.47 -12.71 7.04
N ARG A 120 -14.95 -12.26 5.90
CA ARG A 120 -13.58 -12.57 5.46
C ARG A 120 -12.65 -11.39 5.71
N PHE A 121 -11.45 -11.69 6.21
CA PHE A 121 -10.36 -10.74 6.39
C PHE A 121 -9.11 -11.24 5.68
N THR A 122 -8.45 -10.35 4.94
CA THR A 122 -7.05 -10.53 4.54
C THR A 122 -6.16 -10.03 5.66
N VAL A 123 -5.26 -10.88 6.11
CA VAL A 123 -4.23 -10.54 7.07
C VAL A 123 -2.95 -10.35 6.30
N SER A 124 -2.45 -9.11 6.31
CA SER A 124 -1.16 -8.77 5.75
C SER A 124 -0.16 -8.71 6.89
N ALA A 125 0.73 -9.69 6.91
CA ALA A 125 1.96 -9.59 7.66
C ALA A 125 3.09 -9.52 6.67
N ILE A 126 3.77 -8.38 6.69
CA ILE A 126 5.07 -8.28 6.08
C ILE A 126 5.97 -8.87 7.15
N GLU A 127 6.45 -10.09 6.91
CA GLU A 127 7.52 -10.68 7.72
C GLU A 127 8.58 -9.58 7.84
N ALA A 128 8.92 -9.19 9.07
CA ALA A 128 9.99 -8.25 9.30
C ALA A 128 11.19 -8.83 8.54
N ALA A 129 11.58 -8.19 7.43
CA ALA A 129 12.61 -8.72 6.58
C ALA A 129 13.84 -8.95 7.47
N GLU A 130 14.13 -10.22 7.78
CA GLU A 130 15.27 -10.59 8.61
C GLU A 130 16.59 -10.10 7.99
N ARG A 131 16.54 -9.67 6.72
CA ARG A 131 17.58 -8.91 6.06
C ARG A 131 17.23 -7.43 6.03
N ALA A 132 18.06 -6.64 6.71
CA ALA A 132 18.16 -5.22 6.46
C ALA A 132 18.41 -4.96 4.97
N GLU A 133 17.60 -4.08 4.36
CA GLU A 133 17.79 -3.65 2.98
C GLU A 133 19.14 -2.92 2.88
N THR A 134 20.09 -3.48 2.12
CA THR A 134 21.42 -2.87 1.93
C THR A 134 21.48 -1.97 0.70
N VAL A 135 20.48 -2.07 -0.19
CA VAL A 135 20.38 -1.25 -1.39
C VAL A 135 19.66 0.06 -1.06
N PRO A 136 20.25 1.23 -1.36
CA PRO A 136 19.57 2.51 -1.19
C PRO A 136 18.25 2.56 -1.96
N ARG A 137 17.23 3.19 -1.37
CA ARG A 137 15.96 3.44 -2.04
C ARG A 137 16.19 4.26 -3.31
N ASP A 138 15.39 3.99 -4.34
CA ASP A 138 15.40 4.79 -5.55
C ASP A 138 15.15 6.28 -5.25
N ALA A 139 15.99 7.15 -5.83
CA ALA A 139 15.95 8.58 -5.57
C ALA A 139 14.65 9.25 -6.03
N TRP A 140 13.94 8.70 -7.03
CA TRP A 140 12.67 9.26 -7.49
C TRP A 140 11.54 8.89 -6.55
N THR A 141 11.56 7.67 -6.01
CA THR A 141 10.65 7.26 -4.94
C THR A 141 10.89 8.11 -3.69
N GLU A 142 12.14 8.34 -3.28
CA GLU A 142 12.45 9.20 -2.14
C GLU A 142 11.97 10.65 -2.34
N ALA A 143 12.21 11.22 -3.53
CA ALA A 143 11.71 12.55 -3.88
C ALA A 143 10.17 12.64 -3.80
N LEU A 144 9.45 11.61 -4.28
CA LEU A 144 8.00 11.53 -4.15
C LEU A 144 7.54 11.40 -2.69
N ILE A 145 8.25 10.62 -1.87
CA ILE A 145 7.96 10.49 -0.43
C ILE A 145 8.05 11.86 0.24
N LEU A 146 9.16 12.58 0.04
CA LEU A 146 9.38 13.90 0.62
C LEU A 146 8.35 14.91 0.14
N TRP A 147 8.08 14.94 -1.16
CA TRP A 147 7.04 15.80 -1.75
C TRP A 147 5.66 15.52 -1.16
N THR A 148 5.28 14.24 -1.06
CA THR A 148 3.99 13.81 -0.50
C THR A 148 3.87 14.20 0.97
N LYS A 149 4.92 14.01 1.78
CA LYS A 149 4.98 14.44 3.19
C LYS A 149 4.82 15.95 3.32
N SER A 150 5.50 16.72 2.47
CA SER A 150 5.37 18.18 2.46
C SER A 150 3.95 18.62 2.11
N LEU A 151 3.25 17.89 1.25
CA LEU A 151 1.91 18.24 0.81
C LEU A 151 0.83 17.86 1.84
N LEU A 152 0.85 16.63 2.33
CA LEU A 152 -0.19 16.09 3.23
C LEU A 152 0.06 16.39 4.71
N GLY A 153 1.31 16.72 5.07
CA GLY A 153 1.71 17.07 6.43
C GLY A 153 2.07 15.87 7.30
N ALA A 154 2.50 16.17 8.54
CA ALA A 154 3.07 15.19 9.46
C ALA A 154 2.08 14.13 9.98
N ALA A 155 0.79 14.31 9.77
CA ALA A 155 -0.24 13.34 10.14
C ALA A 155 -0.27 12.10 9.23
N TRP A 156 0.39 12.17 8.07
CA TRP A 156 0.45 11.10 7.08
C TRP A 156 1.79 10.39 7.13
N SER A 157 1.74 9.07 7.22
CA SER A 157 2.92 8.24 7.00
C SER A 157 3.13 8.03 5.50
N VAL A 158 4.36 8.20 5.02
CA VAL A 158 4.65 8.00 3.59
C VAL A 158 5.84 7.07 3.41
N TYR A 159 5.61 6.02 2.63
CA TYR A 159 6.53 4.92 2.39
C TYR A 159 6.80 4.76 0.90
N GLY A 160 7.77 3.90 0.58
CA GLY A 160 8.05 3.50 -0.80
C GLY A 160 8.36 2.02 -0.90
N GLU A 161 8.13 1.48 -2.10
CA GLU A 161 8.38 0.10 -2.55
C GLU A 161 7.55 -0.99 -1.84
N ARG A 162 7.48 -0.96 -0.51
CA ARG A 162 6.70 -1.89 0.31
C ARG A 162 6.07 -1.19 1.52
N TRP A 163 4.95 -1.71 1.99
CA TRP A 163 4.44 -1.32 3.31
C TRP A 163 5.40 -1.80 4.41
N PRO A 164 5.59 -1.06 5.52
CA PRO A 164 6.23 -1.64 6.69
C PRO A 164 5.27 -2.55 7.46
N PRO A 165 5.77 -3.49 8.26
CA PRO A 165 4.95 -4.23 9.23
C PRO A 165 4.26 -3.24 10.18
N GLY A 166 2.95 -3.43 10.39
CA GLY A 166 2.16 -2.58 11.30
C GLY A 166 2.03 -1.11 10.87
N TYR A 167 2.03 -0.83 9.56
CA TYR A 167 1.70 0.51 9.07
C TYR A 167 0.36 1.00 9.65
N LEU A 168 0.23 2.31 9.85
CA LEU A 168 -0.97 2.92 10.39
C LEU A 168 -1.55 3.93 9.39
N ALA A 169 -2.86 3.85 9.17
CA ALA A 169 -3.58 4.89 8.44
C ALA A 169 -3.60 6.21 9.26
N PRO A 170 -3.48 7.38 8.61
CA PRO A 170 -3.48 7.56 7.18
C PRO A 170 -2.07 7.43 6.60
N ALA A 171 -1.95 6.75 5.47
CA ALA A 171 -0.66 6.47 4.87
C ALA A 171 -0.68 6.46 3.34
N VAL A 172 0.48 6.74 2.73
CA VAL A 172 0.72 6.66 1.29
C VAL A 172 1.92 5.77 1.03
N LEU A 173 1.81 4.87 0.05
CA LEU A 173 2.92 4.07 -0.47
C LEU A 173 3.11 4.36 -1.97
N TRP A 174 4.34 4.69 -2.37
CA TRP A 174 4.72 4.81 -3.78
C TRP A 174 5.55 3.61 -4.24
N ARG A 175 5.22 3.04 -5.39
CA ARG A 175 5.95 1.89 -5.95
C ARG A 175 6.32 2.11 -7.40
N ILE A 176 7.54 1.75 -7.78
CA ILE A 176 7.91 1.69 -9.20
C ILE A 176 7.33 0.40 -9.79
N VAL A 177 6.51 0.54 -10.83
CA VAL A 177 5.89 -0.58 -11.55
C VAL A 177 6.39 -0.73 -12.97
N GLY A 178 7.13 0.26 -13.48
CA GLY A 178 7.75 0.22 -14.80
C GLY A 178 8.93 1.17 -14.92
N LEU A 179 9.91 0.78 -15.72
CA LEU A 179 11.09 1.57 -16.08
C LEU A 179 11.32 1.42 -17.57
N GLU A 180 11.41 2.54 -18.26
CA GLU A 180 11.78 2.60 -19.67
C GLU A 180 12.95 3.56 -19.85
N THR A 181 13.87 3.19 -20.74
CA THR A 181 14.95 4.05 -21.18
C THR A 181 14.90 4.20 -22.68
N SER A 182 15.08 5.42 -23.17
CA SER A 182 15.18 5.69 -24.60
C SER A 182 16.30 6.66 -24.89
N ASP A 183 16.82 6.60 -26.11
CA ASP A 183 17.88 7.49 -26.55
C ASP A 183 17.40 8.95 -26.49
N GLY A 184 18.23 9.80 -25.89
CA GLY A 184 18.04 11.24 -25.91
C GLY A 184 18.81 11.86 -27.07
N ASN A 185 20.06 12.19 -26.82
CA ASN A 185 21.06 12.58 -27.80
C ASN A 185 22.37 11.85 -27.46
N ALA A 186 23.45 12.07 -28.22
CA ALA A 186 24.71 11.34 -28.06
C ALA A 186 25.29 11.31 -26.61
N ALA A 187 24.87 12.22 -25.73
CA ALA A 187 25.33 12.32 -24.35
C ALA A 187 24.21 12.21 -23.30
N SER A 188 23.00 11.80 -23.69
CA SER A 188 21.88 11.69 -22.75
C SER A 188 20.95 10.53 -23.01
N VAL A 189 20.43 9.99 -21.91
CA VAL A 189 19.39 8.97 -21.90
C VAL A 189 18.14 9.59 -21.29
N ASN A 190 17.00 9.37 -21.93
CA ASN A 190 15.72 9.69 -21.32
C ASN A 190 15.31 8.50 -20.45
N VAL A 191 15.08 8.75 -19.17
CA VAL A 191 14.54 7.76 -18.23
C VAL A 191 13.08 8.10 -17.99
N ARG A 192 12.20 7.11 -18.08
CA ARG A 192 10.78 7.19 -17.74
C ARG A 192 10.48 6.11 -16.71
N LYS A 193 9.79 6.49 -15.64
CA LYS A 193 9.35 5.57 -14.59
C LYS A 193 7.84 5.66 -14.42
N GLN A 194 7.20 4.51 -14.38
CA GLN A 194 5.80 4.38 -14.03
C GLN A 194 5.72 4.00 -12.56
N LEU A 195 4.91 4.73 -11.80
CA LEU A 195 4.71 4.50 -10.39
C LEU A 195 3.22 4.38 -10.07
N THR A 196 2.95 3.54 -9.09
CA THR A 196 1.63 3.41 -8.47
C THR A 196 1.66 4.00 -7.07
N GLY A 197 0.68 4.85 -6.76
CA GLY A 197 0.44 5.40 -5.42
C GLY A 197 -0.75 4.70 -4.77
N HIS A 198 -0.53 4.19 -3.58
CA HIS A 198 -1.52 3.53 -2.73
C HIS A 198 -1.83 4.47 -1.56
N VAL A 199 -3.10 4.85 -1.39
CA VAL A 199 -3.54 5.83 -0.39
C VAL A 199 -4.53 5.16 0.55
N LEU A 200 -4.21 5.18 1.83
CA LEU A 200 -5.05 4.69 2.92
C LEU A 200 -5.43 5.86 3.81
N GLY A 201 -6.72 6.19 3.88
CA GLY A 201 -7.24 7.14 4.85
C GLY A 201 -7.75 6.44 6.10
N ARG A 202 -7.97 7.19 7.19
CA ARG A 202 -8.71 6.72 8.37
C ARG A 202 -10.20 6.58 8.08
N THR A 203 -10.67 7.34 7.08
CA THR A 203 -12.04 7.29 6.56
C THR A 203 -12.03 7.30 5.03
N PRO A 204 -13.09 6.81 4.37
CA PRO A 204 -13.21 6.87 2.91
C PRO A 204 -13.12 8.30 2.35
N ASN A 205 -13.66 9.28 3.09
CA ASN A 205 -13.61 10.69 2.69
C ASN A 205 -12.18 11.26 2.78
N GLU A 206 -11.46 10.99 3.89
CA GLU A 206 -10.07 11.42 4.05
C GLU A 206 -9.17 10.78 2.97
N GLN A 207 -9.42 9.50 2.64
CA GLN A 207 -8.73 8.81 1.57
C GLN A 207 -8.98 9.48 0.21
N THR A 208 -10.24 9.73 -0.12
CA THR A 208 -10.65 10.35 -1.39
C THR A 208 -10.07 11.75 -1.53
N GLU A 209 -10.17 12.57 -0.47
CA GLU A 209 -9.61 13.92 -0.43
C GLU A 209 -8.10 13.90 -0.67
N ALA A 210 -7.37 12.98 -0.03
CA ALA A 210 -5.93 12.84 -0.24
C ALA A 210 -5.57 12.41 -1.66
N ILE A 211 -6.31 11.45 -2.26
CA ILE A 211 -6.12 11.02 -3.65
C ILE A 211 -6.29 12.21 -4.61
N VAL A 212 -7.40 12.95 -4.46
CA VAL A 212 -7.70 14.12 -5.30
C VAL A 212 -6.61 15.17 -5.15
N ARG A 213 -6.25 15.52 -3.91
CA ARG A 213 -5.23 16.53 -3.63
C ARG A 213 -3.86 16.14 -4.20
N LEU A 214 -3.44 14.88 -4.06
CA LEU A 214 -2.19 14.39 -4.65
C LEU A 214 -2.22 14.49 -6.18
N ALA A 215 -3.30 14.03 -6.81
CA ALA A 215 -3.42 14.05 -8.26
C ALA A 215 -3.40 15.48 -8.83
N GLU A 216 -4.15 16.40 -8.19
CA GLU A 216 -4.19 17.81 -8.58
C GLU A 216 -2.82 18.47 -8.45
N GLU A 217 -2.12 18.29 -7.32
CA GLU A 217 -0.85 18.96 -7.08
C GLU A 217 0.31 18.37 -7.90
N LEU A 218 0.30 17.05 -8.16
CA LEU A 218 1.23 16.43 -9.11
C LEU A 218 1.12 17.07 -10.49
N LYS A 219 -0.11 17.36 -10.94
CA LYS A 219 -0.35 18.02 -12.23
C LYS A 219 -0.11 19.53 -12.19
N ARG A 220 -0.47 20.21 -11.11
CA ARG A 220 -0.31 21.66 -10.95
C ARG A 220 1.18 22.05 -10.91
N SER A 221 1.97 21.37 -10.09
CA SER A 221 3.41 21.62 -10.01
C SER A 221 4.12 21.15 -11.29
N GLY A 222 3.78 19.95 -11.78
CA GLY A 222 4.39 19.34 -12.95
C GLY A 222 5.86 18.94 -12.77
N LYS A 223 6.48 19.32 -11.64
CA LYS A 223 7.85 19.00 -11.27
C LYS A 223 7.95 18.59 -9.81
N ILE A 224 8.85 17.66 -9.54
CA ILE A 224 9.22 17.20 -8.21
C ILE A 224 10.72 17.42 -8.07
N GLU A 225 11.13 18.04 -6.97
CA GLU A 225 12.53 18.27 -6.65
C GLU A 225 13.23 16.97 -6.28
N LEU A 226 14.35 16.69 -6.94
CA LEU A 226 15.17 15.51 -6.70
C LEU A 226 16.41 15.85 -5.87
N ASP A 227 16.97 17.04 -6.11
CA ASP A 227 18.16 17.55 -5.44
C ASP A 227 18.13 19.08 -5.49
N SER A 228 18.01 19.69 -4.32
CA SER A 228 17.91 21.15 -4.17
C SER A 228 19.23 21.86 -4.42
N GLU A 229 20.36 21.25 -4.05
CA GLU A 229 21.70 21.80 -4.24
C GLU A 229 22.04 21.88 -5.73
N GLN A 230 21.75 20.80 -6.46
CA GLN A 230 22.02 20.70 -7.89
C GLN A 230 20.85 21.19 -8.78
N LYS A 231 19.75 21.69 -8.17
CA LYS A 231 18.52 22.11 -8.85
C LYS A 231 18.01 21.06 -9.86
N ARG A 232 18.06 19.79 -9.46
CA ARG A 232 17.61 18.67 -10.30
C ARG A 232 16.15 18.39 -10.02
N PHE A 233 15.38 18.23 -11.09
CA PHE A 233 13.95 17.98 -11.01
C PHE A 233 13.56 16.75 -11.84
N ILE A 234 12.49 16.10 -11.41
CA ILE A 234 11.76 15.09 -12.16
C ILE A 234 10.50 15.76 -12.71
N THR A 235 10.16 15.48 -13.96
CA THR A 235 8.94 16.01 -14.58
C THR A 235 7.82 14.99 -14.49
N VAL A 236 6.65 15.43 -14.03
CA VAL A 236 5.41 14.64 -14.05
C VAL A 236 4.83 14.70 -15.46
N ARG A 237 4.77 13.55 -16.16
CA ARG A 237 4.21 13.45 -17.51
C ARG A 237 2.73 13.13 -17.47
N GLU A 238 2.36 12.11 -16.71
CA GLU A 238 1.01 11.60 -16.59
C GLU A 238 0.69 11.39 -15.12
N CYS A 239 -0.57 11.60 -14.76
CA CYS A 239 -1.13 11.31 -13.46
C CYS A 239 -2.61 11.01 -13.67
N ALA A 240 -3.03 9.82 -13.27
CA ALA A 240 -4.42 9.38 -13.28
C ALA A 240 -4.80 8.91 -11.89
N ALA A 241 -6.03 9.21 -11.48
CA ALA A 241 -6.59 8.80 -10.20
C ALA A 241 -7.80 7.88 -10.43
N MET A 242 -7.81 6.74 -9.74
CA MET A 242 -8.88 5.75 -9.73
C MET A 242 -9.35 5.62 -8.28
N VAL A 243 -10.26 6.49 -7.87
CA VAL A 243 -10.65 6.66 -6.45
C VAL A 243 -11.21 5.37 -5.85
N ASP A 244 -11.95 4.60 -6.64
CA ASP A 244 -12.60 3.34 -6.23
C ASP A 244 -11.66 2.11 -6.30
N ALA A 245 -10.41 2.28 -6.72
CA ALA A 245 -9.47 1.17 -6.78
C ALA A 245 -9.06 0.72 -5.38
N ASP A 246 -8.93 -0.61 -5.20
CA ASP A 246 -8.44 -1.20 -3.95
C ASP A 246 -7.03 -0.66 -3.64
N ALA A 247 -6.94 0.06 -2.53
CA ALA A 247 -5.73 0.73 -2.09
C ALA A 247 -4.57 -0.24 -1.84
N LEU A 248 -4.86 -1.47 -1.41
CA LEU A 248 -3.85 -2.47 -1.05
C LEU A 248 -3.49 -3.40 -2.19
N ARG A 249 -4.33 -3.53 -3.22
CA ARG A 249 -4.06 -4.45 -4.34
C ARG A 249 -3.62 -3.73 -5.61
N PHE A 250 -4.31 -2.67 -5.97
CA PHE A 250 -4.14 -2.00 -7.26
C PHE A 250 -3.51 -0.62 -7.12
N GLY A 251 -3.77 0.07 -6.01
CA GLY A 251 -3.43 1.47 -5.81
C GLY A 251 -4.35 2.40 -6.59
N GLN A 252 -4.46 3.65 -6.15
CA GLN A 252 -5.42 4.62 -6.72
C GLN A 252 -4.75 5.66 -7.61
N LEU A 253 -3.43 5.79 -7.60
CA LEU A 253 -2.71 6.77 -8.42
C LEU A 253 -1.79 6.05 -9.40
N ALA A 254 -1.88 6.38 -10.68
CA ALA A 254 -0.93 5.96 -11.70
C ALA A 254 -0.18 7.20 -12.20
N VAL A 255 1.13 7.25 -11.94
CA VAL A 255 1.96 8.42 -12.23
C VAL A 255 3.10 8.01 -13.15
N THR A 256 3.28 8.77 -14.23
CA THR A 256 4.48 8.63 -15.06
C THR A 256 5.41 9.81 -14.84
N LEU A 257 6.61 9.51 -14.37
CA LEU A 257 7.70 10.44 -14.18
C LEU A 257 8.72 10.31 -15.30
N SER A 258 9.42 11.41 -15.61
CA SER A 258 10.55 11.36 -16.54
C SER A 258 11.63 12.35 -16.20
N ARG A 259 12.85 12.03 -16.61
CA ARG A 259 14.00 12.93 -16.56
C ARG A 259 14.96 12.55 -17.68
N ARG A 260 15.59 13.56 -18.28
CA ARG A 260 16.77 13.33 -19.13
C ARG A 260 17.99 13.26 -18.21
N SER A 261 18.65 12.11 -18.19
CA SER A 261 19.94 11.96 -17.52
C SER A 261 21.04 12.26 -18.52
N VAL A 262 21.96 13.16 -18.15
CA VAL A 262 23.24 13.28 -18.84
C VAL A 262 24.09 12.09 -18.41
N ARG A 263 24.91 11.56 -19.34
CA ARG A 263 25.88 10.52 -19.00
C ARG A 263 26.78 11.07 -17.88
N SER A 264 26.82 10.40 -16.73
CA SER A 264 27.72 10.77 -15.65
C SER A 264 29.17 10.64 -16.12
N GLU A 265 29.98 11.67 -15.93
CA GLU A 265 31.44 11.62 -16.16
C GLU A 265 32.15 10.57 -15.25
N GLU A 266 31.44 10.06 -14.24
CA GLU A 266 31.93 9.07 -13.26
C GLU A 266 32.20 7.66 -13.84
N GLY A 267 32.01 7.45 -15.15
CA GLY A 267 32.33 6.19 -15.84
C GLY A 267 33.19 6.35 -17.10
N SER A 268 33.74 7.53 -17.37
CA SER A 268 34.59 7.77 -18.54
C SER A 268 35.58 8.90 -18.28
N GLU A 269 36.63 8.63 -17.50
CA GLU A 269 37.84 9.48 -17.48
C GLU A 269 38.69 9.31 -18.76
N GLU A 270 38.31 8.41 -19.67
CA GLU A 270 38.91 8.32 -21.00
C GLU A 270 37.85 8.65 -22.07
N GLU A 271 38.20 9.60 -22.94
CA GLU A 271 37.42 10.14 -24.06
C GLU A 271 36.42 11.27 -23.76
N ALA A 272 36.94 12.39 -23.24
CA ALA A 272 36.41 13.69 -23.65
C ALA A 272 36.65 13.90 -25.16
N PRO A 273 35.64 14.26 -25.97
CA PRO A 273 35.83 14.50 -27.40
C PRO A 273 36.65 15.77 -27.59
N LEU A 274 37.85 15.62 -28.15
CA LEU A 274 38.72 16.71 -28.59
C LEU A 274 37.98 17.56 -29.66
N MET A 275 37.51 18.75 -29.27
CA MET A 275 37.12 19.80 -30.21
C MET A 275 38.34 20.18 -31.06
N ARG A 276 38.38 19.69 -32.31
CA ARG A 276 39.34 20.16 -33.32
C ARG A 276 38.94 21.56 -33.76
N GLU A 277 39.72 22.55 -33.37
CA GLU A 277 39.67 23.89 -33.96
C GLU A 277 39.92 23.81 -35.47
N ILE A 278 38.92 24.20 -36.27
CA ILE A 278 39.07 24.36 -37.71
C ILE A 278 39.66 25.75 -37.95
N HIS A 279 40.96 25.82 -38.25
CA HIS A 279 41.58 27.06 -38.72
C HIS A 279 41.10 27.39 -40.14
N TYR A 280 40.36 28.49 -40.27
CA TYR A 280 40.03 29.10 -41.56
C TYR A 280 41.29 29.80 -42.11
N ARG A 281 41.93 29.24 -43.14
CA ARG A 281 42.90 29.99 -43.95
C ARG A 281 42.14 30.69 -45.08
N SER A 282 41.99 32.01 -44.97
CA SER A 282 41.58 32.87 -46.06
C SER A 282 42.70 32.91 -47.12
N ALA A 283 42.50 32.26 -48.26
CA ALA A 283 43.31 32.51 -49.45
C ALA A 283 42.80 33.79 -50.11
N ALA A 284 43.55 34.88 -49.96
CA ALA A 284 43.35 36.09 -50.74
C ALA A 284 43.71 35.81 -52.21
N TYR A 285 42.74 36.02 -53.08
CA TYR A 285 42.91 36.15 -54.52
C TYR A 285 43.81 37.35 -54.81
N GLY A 286 44.93 37.12 -55.49
CA GLY A 286 45.76 38.16 -56.11
C GLY A 286 46.11 37.73 -57.53
N GLY A 287 45.27 38.12 -58.49
CA GLY A 287 45.58 38.09 -59.91
C GLY A 287 45.71 39.53 -60.42
N GLY A 288 46.68 39.77 -61.29
CA GLY A 288 46.91 41.04 -61.99
C GLY A 288 48.37 41.47 -61.92
#